data_AF-A0A6I9P037-F1
#
_entry.id   AF-A0A6I9P037-F1
#
_cell.length_a   1.000
_cell.length_b   1.000
_cell.length_c   1.000
_cell.angle_alpha   90.00
_cell.angle_beta   90.00
_cell.angle_gamma   90.00
#
_symmetry.space_group_name_H-M   'P 1'
#
loop_
_entity.id
_entity.type
_entity.pdbx_description
1 polymer ?
#
loop_
_entity_poly.entity_id
_entity_poly.type
_entity_poly.pdbx_seq_one_letter_code
_entity_poly.pdbx_strand_id
1 'polypeptide(L)'
;MKKKQEIRNHLTQLKKERRDLRTAVETSPGKRSLASLTERLKKVEEDCRQREEERVTLELELTEVKESLKKALSGGVTLGLTIEPKAGSSGVKSPAMLRKKQESSPFSSCDTSDTESCSLPVNSASLLRRQQGQKAPAVRGHVLRKAKEWEQKTGT
;
A
#
# COMPACT_ATOMS: atom_id res chain seq x y z
N MET A 1 1.89 -22.63 8.40
CA MET A 1 3.16 -22.91 7.66
C MET A 1 3.10 -24.11 6.71
N LYS A 2 2.15 -25.05 6.83
CA LYS A 2 2.04 -26.24 5.95
C LYS A 2 2.05 -25.89 4.45
N LYS A 3 1.24 -24.91 4.02
CA LYS A 3 1.18 -24.42 2.63
C LYS A 3 2.54 -23.92 2.10
N LYS A 4 3.33 -23.21 2.93
CA LYS A 4 4.67 -22.76 2.53
C LYS A 4 5.63 -23.93 2.30
N GLN A 5 5.56 -24.95 3.15
CA GLN A 5 6.38 -26.15 2.98
C GLN A 5 5.96 -26.97 1.74
N GLU A 6 4.66 -27.07 1.51
CA GLU A 6 4.10 -27.75 0.35
C GLU A 6 4.54 -27.09 -0.97
N ILE A 7 4.48 -25.76 -1.07
CA ILE A 7 4.95 -25.02 -2.25
C ILE A 7 6.45 -25.27 -2.46
N ARG A 8 7.26 -25.26 -1.39
CA ARG A 8 8.70 -25.58 -1.48
C ARG A 8 8.94 -26.99 -2.02
N ASN A 9 8.22 -27.99 -1.49
CA ASN A 9 8.36 -29.38 -1.94
C ASN A 9 7.98 -29.52 -3.43
N HIS A 10 6.86 -28.91 -3.86
CA HIS A 10 6.46 -28.90 -5.27
C HIS A 10 7.51 -28.22 -6.16
N LEU A 11 8.04 -27.07 -5.77
CA LEU A 11 9.11 -26.39 -6.52
C LEU A 11 10.38 -27.24 -6.62
N THR A 12 10.74 -27.98 -5.57
CA THR A 12 11.89 -28.90 -5.63
C THR A 12 11.65 -30.05 -6.62
N GLN A 13 10.44 -30.58 -6.66
CA GLN A 13 10.03 -31.63 -7.58
C GLN A 13 10.04 -31.13 -9.04
N LEU A 14 9.40 -30.00 -9.31
CA LEU A 14 9.35 -29.40 -10.65
C LEU A 14 10.75 -29.03 -11.17
N LYS A 15 11.66 -28.54 -10.30
CA LYS A 15 13.06 -28.26 -10.67
C LYS A 15 13.84 -29.53 -11.01
N LYS A 16 13.51 -30.67 -10.39
CA LYS A 16 14.09 -31.96 -10.74
C LYS A 16 13.55 -32.41 -12.11
N GLU A 17 12.23 -32.47 -12.26
CA GLU A 17 11.58 -32.86 -13.51
C GLU A 17 12.03 -32.02 -14.71
N ARG A 18 12.18 -30.70 -14.53
CA ARG A 18 12.71 -29.80 -15.56
C ARG A 18 14.12 -30.19 -16.01
N ARG A 19 15.00 -30.57 -15.07
CA ARG A 19 16.36 -31.01 -15.40
C ARG A 19 16.33 -32.35 -16.14
N ASP A 20 15.52 -33.28 -15.65
CA ASP A 20 15.39 -34.62 -16.25
C ASP A 20 14.77 -34.55 -17.66
N LEU A 21 13.81 -33.65 -17.90
CA LEU A 21 13.26 -33.42 -19.23
C LEU A 21 14.24 -32.72 -20.17
N ARG A 22 15.07 -31.78 -19.68
CA ARG A 22 16.12 -31.16 -20.50
C ARG A 22 17.13 -32.19 -20.97
N THR A 23 17.63 -33.05 -20.08
CA THR A 23 18.54 -34.13 -20.46
C THR A 23 17.89 -35.15 -21.39
N ALA A 24 16.60 -35.46 -21.20
CA ALA A 24 15.85 -36.32 -22.13
C ALA A 24 15.70 -35.71 -23.54
N VAL A 25 15.47 -34.38 -23.63
CA VAL A 25 15.43 -33.67 -24.92
C VAL A 25 16.80 -33.74 -25.62
N GLU A 26 17.89 -33.52 -24.88
CA GLU A 26 19.27 -33.55 -25.42
C GLU A 26 19.68 -34.94 -25.92
N THR A 27 19.19 -36.00 -25.27
CA THR A 27 19.56 -37.40 -25.56
C THR A 27 18.61 -38.14 -26.50
N SER A 28 17.47 -37.54 -26.88
CA SER A 28 16.41 -38.20 -27.65
C SER A 28 16.78 -38.42 -29.14
N PRO A 29 16.87 -39.67 -29.62
CA PRO A 29 17.13 -39.96 -31.03
C PRO A 29 15.81 -39.98 -31.84
N GLY A 30 15.25 -38.81 -32.16
CA GLY A 30 14.08 -38.74 -33.06
C GLY A 30 13.26 -37.45 -32.99
N LYS A 31 12.75 -37.01 -34.15
CA LYS A 31 11.98 -35.76 -34.29
C LYS A 31 10.60 -35.80 -33.61
N ARG A 32 9.91 -36.95 -33.66
CA ARG A 32 8.56 -37.11 -33.04
C ARG A 32 8.61 -37.18 -31.52
N SER A 33 9.59 -37.89 -30.94
CA SER A 33 9.78 -37.93 -29.48
C SER A 33 10.24 -36.57 -28.96
N LEU A 34 11.13 -35.89 -29.68
CA LEU A 34 11.63 -34.56 -29.30
C LEU A 34 10.49 -33.54 -29.17
N ALA A 35 9.56 -33.46 -30.13
CA ALA A 35 8.42 -32.53 -30.04
C ALA A 35 7.59 -32.72 -28.76
N SER A 36 7.27 -33.97 -28.41
CA SER A 36 6.51 -34.29 -27.20
C SER A 36 7.29 -33.99 -25.90
N LEU A 37 8.61 -34.21 -25.90
CA LEU A 37 9.47 -33.91 -24.76
C LEU A 37 9.61 -32.40 -24.56
N THR A 38 9.75 -31.64 -25.65
CA THR A 38 9.80 -30.17 -25.61
C THR A 38 8.48 -29.57 -25.12
N GLU A 39 7.33 -30.11 -25.55
CA GLU A 39 6.01 -29.68 -25.06
C GLU A 39 5.88 -29.92 -23.55
N ARG A 40 6.26 -31.11 -23.07
CA ARG A 40 6.26 -31.43 -21.63
C ARG A 40 7.23 -30.53 -20.86
N LEU A 41 8.40 -30.26 -21.40
CA LEU A 41 9.37 -29.35 -20.79
C LEU A 41 8.80 -27.94 -20.65
N LYS A 42 8.15 -27.42 -21.69
CA LYS A 42 7.47 -26.11 -21.67
C LYS A 42 6.41 -26.06 -20.57
N LYS A 43 5.60 -27.12 -20.44
CA LYS A 43 4.59 -27.22 -19.39
C LYS A 43 5.22 -27.16 -17.98
N VAL A 44 6.27 -27.93 -17.73
CA VAL A 44 6.96 -27.92 -16.42
C VAL A 44 7.60 -26.56 -16.14
N GLU A 45 8.09 -25.85 -17.15
CA GLU A 45 8.60 -24.48 -17.00
C GLU A 45 7.50 -23.46 -16.63
N GLU A 46 6.30 -23.63 -17.18
CA GLU A 46 5.12 -22.83 -16.83
C GLU A 46 4.63 -23.15 -15.40
N ASP A 47 4.53 -24.43 -15.05
CA ASP A 47 4.17 -24.88 -13.70
C ASP A 47 5.18 -24.34 -12.66
N CYS A 48 6.48 -24.33 -12.97
CA CYS A 48 7.50 -23.70 -12.12
C CYS A 48 7.22 -22.21 -11.88
N ARG A 49 6.83 -21.48 -12.93
CA ARG A 49 6.56 -20.05 -12.86
C ARG A 49 5.33 -19.78 -11.99
N GLN A 50 4.25 -20.53 -12.21
CA GLN A 50 3.02 -20.38 -11.46
C GLN A 50 3.19 -20.71 -9.97
N ARG A 51 3.92 -21.79 -9.64
CA ARG A 51 4.21 -22.13 -8.23
C ARG A 51 5.14 -21.14 -7.54
N GLU A 52 6.04 -20.51 -8.29
CA GLU A 52 6.90 -19.46 -7.76
C GLU A 52 6.10 -18.17 -7.49
N GLU A 53 5.14 -17.83 -8.36
CA GLU A 53 4.20 -16.74 -8.12
C GLU A 53 3.37 -16.99 -6.86
N GLU A 54 2.81 -18.19 -6.69
CA GLU A 54 2.09 -18.56 -5.46
C GLU A 54 2.96 -18.44 -4.21
N ARG A 55 4.25 -18.81 -4.29
CA ARG A 55 5.22 -18.63 -3.20
C ARG A 55 5.34 -17.16 -2.82
N VAL A 56 5.55 -16.29 -3.82
CA VAL A 56 5.74 -14.85 -3.62
C VAL A 56 4.48 -14.21 -3.05
N THR A 57 3.31 -14.50 -3.62
CA THR A 57 2.02 -14.00 -3.13
C THR A 57 1.81 -14.36 -1.66
N LEU A 58 2.04 -15.63 -1.28
CA LEU A 58 1.92 -16.06 0.11
C LEU A 58 2.95 -15.39 1.03
N GLU A 59 4.16 -15.10 0.53
CA GLU A 59 5.15 -14.35 1.31
C GLU A 59 4.73 -12.91 1.54
N LEU A 60 4.16 -12.24 0.52
CA LEU A 60 3.63 -10.88 0.63
C LEU A 60 2.46 -10.80 1.63
N GLU A 61 1.47 -11.70 1.53
CA GLU A 61 0.35 -11.78 2.47
C GLU A 61 0.84 -11.97 3.91
N LEU A 62 1.80 -12.88 4.11
CA LEU A 62 2.38 -13.10 5.43
C LEU A 62 3.11 -11.86 5.97
N THR A 63 3.81 -11.10 5.11
CA THR A 63 4.44 -9.86 5.54
C THR A 63 3.42 -8.78 5.88
N GLU A 64 2.37 -8.62 5.08
CA GLU A 64 1.31 -7.64 5.33
C GLU A 64 0.59 -7.92 6.65
N VAL A 65 0.20 -9.18 6.90
CA VAL A 65 -0.45 -9.58 8.15
C VAL A 65 0.47 -9.34 9.35
N LYS A 66 1.78 -9.63 9.21
CA LYS A 66 2.75 -9.37 10.29
C LYS A 66 2.89 -7.88 10.59
N GLU A 67 2.96 -7.03 9.56
CA GLU A 67 3.04 -5.59 9.72
C GLU A 67 1.74 -5.01 10.31
N SER A 68 0.59 -5.49 9.84
CA SER A 68 -0.73 -5.11 10.36
C SER A 68 -0.85 -5.48 11.84
N LEU A 69 -0.45 -6.70 12.21
CA LEU A 69 -0.41 -7.14 13.61
C LEU A 69 0.53 -6.25 14.45
N LYS A 70 1.71 -5.92 13.93
CA LYS A 70 2.65 -5.01 14.62
C LYS A 70 2.02 -3.63 14.83
N LYS A 71 1.36 -3.06 13.82
CA LYS A 71 0.64 -1.78 13.92
C LYS A 71 -0.46 -1.83 14.97
N ALA A 72 -1.26 -2.91 14.98
CA ALA A 72 -2.33 -3.11 15.96
C ALA A 72 -1.78 -3.22 17.39
N LEU A 73 -0.70 -3.99 17.60
CA LEU A 73 -0.06 -4.14 18.91
C LEU A 73 0.63 -2.86 19.39
N SER A 74 1.15 -2.03 18.49
CA SER A 74 1.73 -0.72 18.82
C SER A 74 0.67 0.37 19.07
N GLY A 75 -0.62 0.03 19.17
CA GLY A 75 -1.69 0.96 19.51
C GLY A 75 -2.44 1.55 18.31
N GLY A 76 -2.15 1.10 17.08
CA GLY A 76 -2.76 1.63 15.85
C GLY A 76 -2.43 3.11 15.59
N VAL A 77 -2.81 3.63 14.42
CA VAL A 77 -2.95 5.08 14.25
C VAL A 77 -4.15 5.48 15.10
N THR A 78 -3.93 5.84 16.36
CA THR A 78 -4.91 6.58 17.16
C THR A 78 -5.12 7.93 16.49
N LEU A 79 -6.13 8.00 15.62
CA LEU A 79 -6.81 9.24 15.24
C LEU A 79 -7.34 9.90 16.53
N GLY A 80 -6.47 10.62 17.24
CA GLY A 80 -6.85 11.54 18.30
C GLY A 80 -7.34 10.95 19.63
N LEU A 81 -7.15 9.66 19.91
CA LEU A 81 -7.49 9.08 21.23
C LEU A 81 -6.22 8.56 21.92
N THR A 82 -5.46 9.47 22.52
CA THR A 82 -4.41 9.13 23.47
C THR A 82 -5.04 8.48 24.71
N ILE A 83 -5.05 7.16 24.75
CA ILE A 83 -5.06 6.41 26.01
C ILE A 83 -3.78 5.59 26.03
N GLU A 84 -2.73 6.21 26.54
CA GLU A 84 -1.49 5.56 26.94
C GLU A 84 -1.81 4.34 27.83
N PRO A 85 -1.33 3.13 27.51
CA PRO A 85 -1.43 2.01 28.42
C PRO A 85 -0.39 2.18 29.54
N LYS A 86 -0.77 2.90 30.60
CA LYS A 86 0.01 2.98 31.84
C LYS A 86 -0.06 1.62 32.54
N ALA A 87 1.06 0.90 32.54
CA ALA A 87 1.26 -0.22 33.45
C ALA A 87 1.22 0.28 34.90
N GLY A 88 0.27 -0.22 35.68
CA GLY A 88 0.28 -0.14 37.14
C GLY A 88 -0.58 0.96 37.77
N SER A 89 -1.47 0.50 38.64
CA SER A 89 -2.19 1.21 39.71
C SER A 89 -3.61 1.72 39.41
N SER A 90 -4.54 0.96 39.99
CA SER A 90 -5.80 1.37 40.66
C SER A 90 -6.53 2.65 40.21
N GLY A 91 -7.77 2.46 39.76
CA GLY A 91 -8.77 3.52 39.74
C GLY A 91 -9.64 3.49 38.49
N VAL A 92 -10.72 2.70 38.53
CA VAL A 92 -11.82 2.83 37.57
C VAL A 92 -12.42 4.22 37.75
N LYS A 93 -12.17 5.15 36.83
CA LYS A 93 -12.90 6.41 36.73
C LYS A 93 -13.45 6.54 35.32
N SER A 94 -14.69 6.09 35.15
CA SER A 94 -15.52 6.37 33.99
C SER A 94 -15.57 7.89 33.73
N PRO A 95 -15.44 8.37 32.48
CA PRO A 95 -15.69 9.77 32.20
C PRO A 95 -17.20 10.03 32.23
N ALA A 96 -17.67 10.61 33.33
CA ALA A 96 -19.01 11.15 33.41
C ALA A 96 -19.13 12.33 32.43
N MET A 97 -19.91 12.16 31.36
CA MET A 97 -20.37 13.26 30.53
C MET A 97 -21.28 14.17 31.36
N LEU A 98 -20.73 15.22 31.95
CA LEU A 98 -21.51 16.32 32.49
C LEU A 98 -22.00 17.20 31.32
N ARG A 99 -23.14 16.83 30.74
CA ARG A 99 -23.91 17.72 29.86
C ARG A 99 -24.52 18.82 30.73
N LYS A 100 -23.86 19.98 30.79
CA LYS A 100 -24.45 21.20 31.37
C LYS A 100 -25.50 21.72 30.40
N LYS A 101 -26.78 21.52 30.76
CA LYS A 101 -27.95 22.10 30.10
C LYS A 101 -27.99 23.58 30.50
N GLN A 102 -27.76 24.50 29.56
CA GLN A 102 -28.07 25.92 29.73
C GLN A 102 -29.26 26.24 28.84
N GLU A 103 -30.29 26.74 29.49
CA GLU A 103 -31.64 26.97 28.99
C GLU A 103 -31.80 28.47 28.70
N SER A 104 -32.23 28.82 27.49
CA SER A 104 -32.93 30.09 27.22
C SER A 104 -33.64 30.05 25.85
N SER A 105 -34.88 29.59 25.91
CA SER A 105 -36.12 30.04 25.24
C SER A 105 -36.31 30.01 23.70
N PRO A 106 -37.57 29.76 23.23
CA PRO A 106 -37.93 29.57 21.82
C PRO A 106 -38.65 30.78 21.19
N PHE A 107 -38.33 31.12 19.94
CA PHE A 107 -39.14 31.97 19.07
C PHE A 107 -38.79 31.57 17.61
N SER A 108 -39.61 30.73 16.96
CA SER A 108 -40.70 31.10 16.04
C SER A 108 -40.26 31.77 14.72
N SER A 109 -40.22 30.92 13.68
CA SER A 109 -40.75 31.08 12.31
C SER A 109 -40.21 32.13 11.31
N CYS A 110 -40.25 31.71 10.03
CA CYS A 110 -40.04 32.39 8.73
C CYS A 110 -38.65 33.03 8.50
N ASP A 111 -38.15 33.34 7.30
CA ASP A 111 -38.29 32.99 5.87
C ASP A 111 -37.22 33.90 5.20
N THR A 112 -36.78 33.58 3.98
CA THR A 112 -35.76 34.29 3.15
C THR A 112 -35.37 35.74 3.51
N SER A 113 -34.05 36.05 3.57
CA SER A 113 -33.38 37.24 2.96
C SER A 113 -31.93 37.42 3.43
N ASP A 114 -31.06 37.78 2.47
CA ASP A 114 -29.65 38.14 2.59
C ASP A 114 -29.35 39.30 3.56
N THR A 115 -28.42 39.13 4.50
CA THR A 115 -27.34 40.08 4.87
C THR A 115 -26.45 39.57 6.02
N GLU A 116 -25.16 39.32 5.72
CA GLU A 116 -23.98 39.56 6.58
C GLU A 116 -23.94 38.98 8.02
N SER A 117 -24.08 37.65 8.11
CA SER A 117 -23.74 36.72 9.21
C SER A 117 -22.33 36.10 9.21
N CYS A 118 -21.24 36.76 8.83
CA CYS A 118 -19.92 36.09 8.64
C CYS A 118 -19.24 35.68 9.97
N SER A 119 -19.70 34.59 10.59
CA SER A 119 -18.93 33.87 11.61
C SER A 119 -18.08 32.77 10.94
N LEU A 120 -17.05 33.17 10.20
CA LEU A 120 -16.09 32.22 9.61
C LEU A 120 -14.90 32.02 10.57
N PRO A 121 -14.44 30.77 10.77
CA PRO A 121 -13.28 30.48 11.59
C PRO A 121 -12.04 31.16 11.03
N VAL A 122 -11.25 31.79 11.91
CA VAL A 122 -10.01 32.52 11.60
C VAL A 122 -8.92 31.54 11.16
N ASN A 123 -9.01 31.08 9.91
CA ASN A 123 -7.89 30.51 9.17
C ASN A 123 -7.72 31.34 7.90
N SER A 124 -6.73 32.22 7.90
CA SER A 124 -6.52 33.30 6.94
C SER A 124 -5.97 32.83 5.58
N ALA A 125 -6.62 31.84 4.96
CA ALA A 125 -6.28 31.40 3.60
C ALA A 125 -6.76 32.39 2.52
N SER A 126 -7.68 33.29 2.85
CA SER A 126 -8.29 34.24 1.90
C SER A 126 -7.43 35.48 1.59
N LEU A 127 -6.34 35.73 2.33
CA LEU A 127 -5.45 36.88 2.10
C LEU A 127 -4.54 36.73 0.88
N LEU A 128 -4.33 35.50 0.38
CA LEU A 128 -3.42 35.24 -0.73
C LEU A 128 -3.99 35.60 -2.11
N ARG A 129 -5.29 35.94 -2.19
CA ARG A 129 -5.94 36.35 -3.45
C ARG A 129 -5.77 37.84 -3.78
N ARG A 130 -5.10 38.62 -2.92
CA ARG A 130 -4.84 40.06 -3.11
C ARG A 130 -3.41 40.43 -3.53
N GLN A 131 -2.52 39.47 -3.80
CA GLN A 131 -1.22 39.75 -4.43
C GLN A 131 -1.16 39.14 -5.82
N GLN A 132 -1.56 39.92 -6.83
CA GLN A 132 -1.11 39.71 -8.19
C GLN A 132 0.33 40.21 -8.34
N GLY A 133 1.17 39.38 -8.98
CA GLY A 133 2.25 39.87 -9.81
C GLY A 133 3.66 39.86 -9.21
N GLN A 134 4.27 38.68 -9.04
CA GLN A 134 5.71 38.54 -9.20
C GLN A 134 6.02 37.22 -9.93
N LYS A 135 6.54 37.33 -11.16
CA LYS A 135 7.11 36.19 -11.89
C LYS A 135 8.29 35.67 -11.08
N ALA A 136 8.12 34.53 -10.43
CA ALA A 136 9.23 33.84 -9.78
C ALA A 136 10.26 33.45 -10.86
N PRO A 137 11.57 33.74 -10.68
CA PRO A 137 12.58 33.15 -11.54
C PRO A 137 12.49 31.63 -11.36
N ALA A 138 12.53 30.90 -12.47
CA ALA A 138 12.57 29.44 -12.43
C ALA A 138 13.85 29.00 -11.70
N VAL A 139 13.74 28.75 -10.40
CA VAL A 139 14.78 28.07 -9.62
C VAL A 139 14.84 26.66 -10.15
N ARG A 140 15.69 26.48 -11.16
CA ARG A 140 15.95 25.23 -11.86
C ARG A 140 16.68 24.31 -10.90
N GLY A 141 15.89 23.63 -10.06
CA GLY A 141 16.37 22.68 -9.06
C GLY A 141 17.25 21.60 -9.68
N HIS A 142 18.14 21.04 -8.87
CA HIS A 142 19.11 20.03 -9.29
C HIS A 142 18.45 18.84 -10.03
N VAL A 143 17.24 18.47 -9.60
CA VAL A 143 16.42 17.42 -10.23
C VAL A 143 16.07 17.75 -11.68
N LEU A 144 15.57 18.97 -11.96
CA LEU A 144 15.19 19.38 -13.31
C LEU A 144 16.41 19.45 -14.24
N ARG A 145 17.59 19.75 -13.69
CA ARG A 145 18.87 19.74 -14.42
C ARG A 145 19.29 18.31 -14.80
N LYS A 146 19.27 17.38 -13.83
CA LYS A 146 19.56 15.96 -14.10
C LYS A 146 18.56 15.31 -15.05
N ALA A 147 17.28 15.66 -14.96
CA ALA A 147 16.26 15.18 -15.89
C ALA A 147 16.58 15.62 -17.33
N LYS A 148 16.93 16.90 -17.53
CA LYS A 148 17.32 17.41 -18.84
C LYS A 148 18.63 16.78 -19.37
N GLU A 149 19.60 16.54 -18.48
CA GLU A 149 20.83 15.81 -18.83
C GLU A 149 20.55 14.37 -19.23
N TRP A 150 19.54 13.73 -18.62
CA TRP A 150 19.12 12.37 -18.96
C TRP A 150 18.53 12.33 -20.36
N GLU A 151 17.61 13.26 -20.68
CA GLU A 151 17.02 13.40 -22.02
C GLU A 151 18.07 13.67 -23.10
N GLN A 152 19.10 14.49 -22.83
CA GLN A 152 20.20 14.71 -23.76
C GLN A 152 21.11 13.49 -23.97
N LYS A 153 21.17 12.57 -22.99
CA LYS A 153 21.95 11.33 -23.09
C LYS A 153 21.17 10.17 -23.70
N THR A 154 19.84 10.29 -23.79
CA THR A 154 18.95 9.26 -24.37
C THR A 154 18.29 9.69 -25.67
N GLY A 155 18.48 10.94 -26.10
CA GLY A 155 18.00 11.44 -27.39
C GLY A 155 19.10 11.46 -28.46
N THR A 156 19.20 10.34 -29.20
CA THR A 156 20.04 10.08 -30.39
C THR A 156 21.54 9.86 -30.14
#